data_AF-A0A1Q7BLE2-F1
#
_entry.id   AF-A0A1Q7BLE2-F1
#
_cell.length_a   1.000
_cell.length_b   1.000
_cell.length_c   1.000
_cell.angle_alpha   90.00
_cell.angle_beta   90.00
_cell.angle_gamma   90.00
#
_symmetry.space_group_name_H-M   'P 1'
#
loop_
_entity.id
_entity.type
_entity.pdbx_description
1 polymer ?
#
loop_
_entity_poly.entity_id
_entity_poly.type
_entity_poly.pdbx_seq_one_letter_code
_entity_poly.pdbx_strand_id
1 'polypeptide(L)'
;MPAQAEAKPASKIANGAAGSAEAKRLAAELERALASGRRDVLSTDALQALMAAVCKTYAAQIEAGEQILPLPERGGATATDVMVTASGLLKAANLAVFELGMWQSWTGR
;
A
#
# COMPACT_ATOMS: atom_id res chain seq x y z
N MET A 1 18.54 -42.67 -12.15
CA MET A 1 18.60 -41.56 -11.18
C MET A 1 17.98 -40.33 -11.84
N PRO A 2 16.82 -39.80 -11.40
CA PRO A 2 16.33 -38.54 -11.91
C PRO A 2 16.94 -37.38 -11.11
N ALA A 3 17.44 -36.38 -11.83
CA ALA A 3 18.03 -35.17 -11.29
C ALA A 3 16.98 -34.36 -10.51
N GLN A 4 17.27 -34.04 -9.26
CA GLN A 4 16.48 -33.12 -8.46
C GLN A 4 16.69 -31.71 -9.01
N ALA A 5 15.61 -31.05 -9.41
CA ALA A 5 15.62 -29.63 -9.71
C ALA A 5 15.79 -28.87 -8.39
N GLU A 6 16.97 -28.30 -8.18
CA GLU A 6 17.25 -27.41 -7.06
C GLU A 6 16.33 -26.19 -7.13
N ALA A 7 15.44 -26.07 -6.13
CA ALA A 7 14.62 -24.90 -5.94
C ALA A 7 15.55 -23.71 -5.62
N LYS A 8 15.67 -22.79 -6.57
CA LYS A 8 16.37 -21.51 -6.40
C LYS A 8 15.77 -20.79 -5.18
N PRO A 9 16.57 -20.44 -4.15
CA PRO A 9 16.03 -19.82 -2.96
C PRO A 9 15.44 -18.46 -3.32
N ALA A 10 14.19 -18.24 -2.93
CA ALA A 10 13.53 -16.96 -3.01
C ALA A 10 14.46 -15.89 -2.45
N SER A 11 14.81 -14.93 -3.31
CA SER A 11 15.74 -13.84 -3.00
C SER A 11 15.18 -13.07 -1.82
N LYS A 12 15.69 -13.36 -0.62
CA LYS A 12 15.45 -12.63 0.62
C LYS A 12 15.64 -11.15 0.28
N ILE A 13 14.56 -10.37 0.31
CA ILE A 13 14.54 -8.95 -0.08
C ILE A 13 15.56 -8.20 0.78
N ALA A 14 16.78 -8.07 0.27
CA ALA A 14 17.89 -7.36 0.90
C ALA A 14 18.01 -5.91 0.40
N ASN A 15 17.11 -5.46 -0.49
CA ASN A 15 17.10 -4.10 -1.00
C ASN A 15 15.97 -3.29 -0.35
N GLY A 16 16.28 -2.51 0.70
CA GLY A 16 15.32 -1.56 1.25
C GLY A 16 15.60 -0.95 2.63
N ALA A 17 16.69 -1.32 3.33
CA ALA A 17 16.88 -0.94 4.75
C ALA A 17 16.81 0.58 5.00
N ALA A 18 17.49 1.40 4.20
CA ALA A 18 17.51 2.86 4.40
C ALA A 18 16.15 3.53 4.11
N GLY A 19 15.54 3.22 2.96
CA GLY A 19 14.22 3.76 2.59
C GLY A 19 13.10 3.30 3.54
N SER A 20 13.20 2.07 4.07
CA SER A 20 12.21 1.53 5.01
C SER A 20 12.24 2.26 6.36
N ALA A 21 13.41 2.69 6.85
CA ALA A 21 13.53 3.42 8.11
C ALA A 21 12.94 4.83 8.00
N GLU A 22 13.20 5.53 6.90
CA GLU A 22 12.63 6.85 6.64
C GLU A 22 11.10 6.81 6.46
N ALA A 23 10.58 5.84 5.69
CA ALA A 23 9.14 5.67 5.52
C ALA A 23 8.43 5.41 6.86
N LYS A 24 9.00 4.54 7.72
CA LYS A 24 8.47 4.30 9.06
C LYS A 24 8.56 5.53 9.97
N ARG A 25 9.64 6.31 9.87
CA ARG A 25 9.81 7.57 10.63
C ARG A 25 8.71 8.56 10.26
N LEU A 26 8.47 8.77 8.96
CA LEU A 26 7.43 9.66 8.45
C LEU A 26 6.03 9.18 8.87
N ALA A 27 5.72 7.89 8.71
CA ALA A 27 4.43 7.34 9.12
C ALA A 27 4.15 7.60 10.62
N ALA A 28 5.14 7.35 11.49
CA ALA A 28 5.00 7.59 12.92
C ALA A 28 4.86 9.10 13.26
N GLU A 29 5.46 9.99 12.46
CA GLU A 29 5.29 11.44 12.61
C GLU A 29 3.86 11.88 12.26
N LEU A 30 3.31 11.36 11.17
CA LEU A 30 1.92 11.61 10.76
C LEU A 30 0.94 11.11 11.81
N GLU A 31 1.12 9.88 12.31
CA GLU A 31 0.28 9.32 13.37
C GLU A 31 0.31 10.15 14.66
N ARG A 32 1.50 10.58 15.11
CA ARG A 32 1.62 11.45 16.30
C ARG A 32 0.93 12.79 16.10
N ALA A 33 1.07 13.39 14.91
CA ALA A 33 0.42 14.65 14.61
C ALA A 33 -1.10 14.51 14.58
N LEU A 34 -1.64 13.46 13.96
CA LEU A 34 -3.07 13.15 13.96
C LEU A 34 -3.60 12.92 15.39
N ALA A 35 -2.86 12.17 16.23
CA ALA A 35 -3.21 11.97 17.63
C ALA A 35 -3.23 13.29 18.44
N SER A 36 -2.42 14.28 18.03
CA SER A 36 -2.43 15.64 18.59
C SER A 36 -3.47 16.58 17.95
N GLY A 37 -4.28 16.09 17.00
CA GLY A 37 -5.30 16.89 16.29
C GLY A 37 -4.78 17.75 15.14
N ARG A 38 -3.48 17.68 14.83
CA ARG A 38 -2.86 18.42 13.70
C ARG A 38 -3.05 17.64 12.39
N ARG A 39 -3.54 18.33 11.36
CA ARG A 39 -3.91 17.75 10.05
C ARG A 39 -3.17 18.39 8.86
N ASP A 40 -2.40 19.41 9.13
CA ASP A 40 -1.68 20.27 8.17
C ASP A 40 -0.19 19.94 8.07
N VAL A 41 0.21 18.72 8.45
CA VAL A 41 1.61 18.26 8.43
C VAL A 41 2.14 18.13 7.00
N LEU A 42 1.28 17.72 6.06
CA LEU A 42 1.61 17.59 4.65
C LEU A 42 0.87 18.66 3.87
N SER A 43 1.54 19.26 2.89
CA SER A 43 0.85 19.99 1.83
C SER A 43 0.00 19.02 1.01
N THR A 44 -1.03 19.55 0.33
CA THR A 44 -1.88 18.75 -0.57
C THR A 44 -1.05 17.98 -1.60
N ASP A 45 -0.09 18.64 -2.25
CA ASP A 45 0.75 18.04 -3.29
C ASP A 45 1.64 16.92 -2.72
N ALA A 46 2.18 17.11 -1.50
CA ALA A 46 2.99 16.09 -0.84
C ALA A 46 2.16 14.87 -0.46
N LEU A 47 0.93 15.07 0.06
CA LEU A 47 0.00 13.98 0.36
C LEU A 47 -0.37 13.21 -0.92
N GLN A 48 -0.71 13.91 -2.00
CA GLN A 48 -1.04 13.27 -3.28
C GLN A 48 0.13 12.48 -3.86
N ALA A 49 1.35 13.06 -3.83
CA ALA A 49 2.55 12.38 -4.29
C ALA A 49 2.84 11.11 -3.47
N LEU A 50 2.71 11.18 -2.14
CA LEU A 50 2.89 10.03 -1.26
C LEU A 50 1.86 8.93 -1.55
N MET A 51 0.57 9.29 -1.64
CA MET A 51 -0.51 8.36 -1.96
C MET A 51 -0.28 7.66 -3.31
N ALA A 52 0.08 8.42 -4.35
CA ALA A 52 0.38 7.85 -5.66
C ALA A 52 1.56 6.87 -5.62
N ALA A 53 2.64 7.22 -4.90
CA ALA A 53 3.83 6.37 -4.78
C ALA A 53 3.52 5.07 -4.03
N VAL A 54 2.80 5.12 -2.90
CA VAL A 54 2.48 3.93 -2.12
C VAL A 54 1.49 3.02 -2.86
N CYS A 55 0.49 3.58 -3.56
CA CYS A 55 -0.43 2.79 -4.39
C CYS A 55 0.31 2.05 -5.51
N LYS A 56 1.21 2.73 -6.23
CA LYS A 56 2.02 2.11 -7.29
C LYS A 56 2.94 1.02 -6.74
N THR A 57 3.59 1.28 -5.61
CA THR A 57 4.50 0.32 -4.97
C THR A 57 3.74 -0.92 -4.52
N TYR A 58 2.59 -0.75 -3.88
CA TYR A 58 1.75 -1.88 -3.46
C TYR A 58 1.24 -2.67 -4.66
N ALA A 59 0.70 -2.00 -5.68
CA ALA A 59 0.22 -2.66 -6.90
C ALA A 59 1.33 -3.49 -7.58
N ALA A 60 2.54 -2.95 -7.69
CA ALA A 60 3.69 -3.65 -8.26
C ALA A 60 4.07 -4.92 -7.46
N GLN A 61 3.96 -4.89 -6.13
CA GLN A 61 4.21 -6.09 -5.31
C GLN A 61 3.13 -7.16 -5.51
N ILE A 62 1.86 -6.77 -5.60
CA ILE A 62 0.77 -7.71 -5.90
C ILE A 62 0.91 -8.30 -7.30
N GLU A 63 1.28 -7.49 -8.30
CA GLU A 63 1.55 -7.96 -9.66
C GLU A 63 2.76 -8.91 -9.73
N ALA A 64 3.74 -8.74 -8.84
CA ALA A 64 4.85 -9.67 -8.67
C ALA A 64 4.46 -10.99 -7.96
N GLY A 65 3.21 -11.13 -7.51
CA GLY A 65 2.69 -12.33 -6.86
C GLY A 65 2.84 -12.36 -5.34
N GLU A 66 3.24 -11.25 -4.71
CA GLU A 66 3.32 -11.14 -3.25
C GLU A 66 1.92 -11.18 -2.63
N GLN A 67 1.77 -11.90 -1.52
CA GLN A 67 0.51 -11.99 -0.77
C GLN A 67 0.60 -11.14 0.50
N ILE A 68 0.63 -9.83 0.31
CA ILE A 68 0.68 -8.85 1.41
C ILE A 68 -0.61 -8.02 1.46
N LEU A 69 -1.07 -7.70 2.65
CA LEU A 69 -2.13 -6.71 2.85
C LEU A 69 -1.54 -5.29 2.82
N PRO A 70 -2.29 -4.28 2.34
CA PRO A 70 -1.80 -2.90 2.31
C PRO A 70 -1.71 -2.27 3.70
N LEU A 71 -2.40 -2.86 4.68
CA LEU A 71 -2.42 -2.45 6.08
C LEU A 71 -2.18 -3.69 6.98
N PRO A 72 -1.56 -3.53 8.16
CA PRO A 72 -1.42 -4.62 9.12
C PRO A 72 -2.80 -5.08 9.62
N GLU A 73 -2.94 -6.37 9.95
CA GLU A 73 -4.20 -6.95 10.45
C GLU A 73 -4.71 -6.30 11.75
N ARG A 74 -3.81 -5.69 12.52
CA ARG A 74 -4.11 -5.03 13.80
C ARG A 74 -3.31 -3.75 13.93
N GLY A 75 -3.98 -2.65 14.27
CA GLY A 75 -3.33 -1.37 14.53
C GLY A 75 -2.80 -0.73 13.25
N GLY A 76 -3.65 0.04 12.59
CA GLY A 76 -3.35 0.78 11.37
C GLY A 76 -4.42 1.84 11.14
N ALA A 77 -5.23 1.67 10.10
CA ALA A 77 -6.37 2.54 9.82
C ALA A 77 -7.68 1.96 10.38
N THR A 78 -8.61 2.82 10.80
CA THR A 78 -9.97 2.37 11.15
C THR A 78 -10.75 1.98 9.89
N ALA A 79 -11.87 1.26 10.06
CA ALA A 79 -12.76 0.96 8.94
C ALA A 79 -13.22 2.22 8.20
N THR A 80 -13.50 3.31 8.95
CA THR A 80 -13.89 4.60 8.37
C THR A 80 -12.76 5.21 7.54
N ASP A 81 -11.52 5.20 8.04
CA ASP A 81 -10.35 5.73 7.31
C ASP A 81 -10.15 4.99 5.98
N VAL A 82 -10.31 3.66 5.99
CA VAL A 82 -10.23 2.83 4.78
C VAL A 82 -11.33 3.21 3.80
N MET A 83 -12.58 3.34 4.24
CA MET A 83 -13.72 3.67 3.38
C MET A 83 -13.57 5.07 2.75
N VAL A 84 -13.16 6.07 3.53
CA VAL A 84 -12.91 7.44 3.04
C VAL A 84 -11.78 7.44 2.02
N THR A 85 -10.67 6.77 2.33
CA THR A 85 -9.49 6.73 1.46
C THR A 85 -9.78 5.99 0.15
N ALA A 86 -10.41 4.81 0.22
CA ALA A 86 -10.79 4.04 -0.96
C ALA A 86 -11.73 4.83 -1.88
N SER A 87 -12.74 5.50 -1.30
CA SER A 87 -13.67 6.35 -2.05
C SER A 87 -12.95 7.53 -2.73
N GLY A 88 -11.99 8.14 -2.04
CA GLY A 88 -11.16 9.21 -2.59
C GLY A 88 -10.28 8.75 -3.75
N LEU A 89 -9.65 7.58 -3.62
CA LEU A 89 -8.81 6.99 -4.67
C LEU A 89 -9.62 6.65 -5.93
N LEU A 90 -10.78 6.01 -5.77
CA LEU A 90 -11.69 5.72 -6.88
C LEU A 90 -12.11 6.99 -7.61
N LYS A 91 -12.53 8.02 -6.86
CA LYS A 91 -12.89 9.32 -7.43
C LYS A 91 -11.71 9.96 -8.18
N ALA A 92 -10.51 9.91 -7.62
CA ALA A 92 -9.31 10.49 -8.25
C ALA A 92 -8.92 9.77 -9.55
N ALA A 93 -9.20 8.47 -9.64
CA ALA A 93 -8.98 7.68 -10.85
C ALA A 93 -10.16 7.72 -11.84
N ASN A 94 -11.21 8.49 -11.54
CA ASN A 94 -12.47 8.49 -12.29
C ASN A 94 -13.07 7.08 -12.46
N LEU A 95 -13.02 6.29 -11.38
CA LEU A 95 -13.57 4.94 -11.32
C LEU A 95 -14.79 4.89 -10.40
N ALA A 96 -15.80 4.14 -10.80
CA ALA A 96 -16.91 3.77 -9.95
C ALA A 96 -16.65 2.46 -9.20
N VAL A 97 -17.28 2.28 -8.04
CA VAL A 97 -17.08 1.08 -7.19
C VAL A 97 -17.44 -0.23 -7.91
N PHE A 98 -18.40 -0.19 -8.84
CA PHE A 98 -18.79 -1.36 -9.62
C PHE A 98 -17.71 -1.77 -10.65
N GLU A 99 -16.95 -0.81 -11.19
CA GLU A 99 -15.85 -1.08 -12.14
C GLU A 99 -14.71 -1.83 -11.45
N LEU A 100 -14.45 -1.52 -10.18
CA LEU A 100 -13.50 -2.27 -9.36
C LEU A 100 -13.94 -3.73 -9.21
N GLY A 101 -15.20 -3.98 -8.88
CA GLY A 101 -15.75 -5.33 -8.76
C GLY A 101 -15.68 -6.11 -10.08
N MET A 102 -15.95 -5.45 -11.22
CA MET A 102 -15.78 -6.07 -12.54
C MET A 102 -14.32 -6.46 -12.81
N TRP A 103 -13.37 -5.56 -12.56
CA TRP A 103 -11.95 -5.83 -12.77
C TRP A 103 -11.42 -6.97 -11.89
N GLN A 104 -11.85 -7.06 -10.63
CA GLN A 104 -11.52 -8.16 -9.72
C GLN A 104 -12.00 -9.50 -10.27
N SER A 105 -13.24 -9.56 -10.79
CA SER A 105 -13.78 -10.77 -11.41
C SER A 105 -12.99 -11.23 -12.64
N TRP A 106 -12.45 -10.30 -13.44
CA TRP A 106 -11.62 -10.62 -14.61
C TRP A 106 -10.20 -11.05 -14.26
N THR A 107 -9.63 -10.51 -13.19
CA THR A 107 -8.26 -10.80 -12.78
C THR A 107 -8.14 -11.96 -11.79
N GLY A 108 -9.26 -12.43 -11.25
CA GLY A 108 -9.28 -13.50 -10.24
C GLY A 108 -8.68 -13.08 -8.90
N ARG A 109 -8.72 -11.78 -8.59
CA ARG A 109 -8.21 -11.18 -7.34
C ARG A 109 -9.34 -10.66 -6.46
#